data_AF-A0A7S0N4U5-F1
#
_entry.id   AF-A0A7S0N4U5-F1
#
_cell.length_a   1.000
_cell.length_b   1.000
_cell.length_c   1.000
_cell.angle_alpha   90.00
_cell.angle_beta   90.00
_cell.angle_gamma   90.00
#
_symmetry.space_group_name_H-M   'P 1'
#
loop_
_entity.id
_entity.type
_entity.pdbx_description
1 polymer ?
#
loop_
_entity_poly.entity_id
_entity_poly.type
_entity_poly.pdbx_seq_one_letter_code
_entity_poly.pdbx_strand_id
1 'polypeptide(L)'
;RDNVARLFAKFGVPATFDLLSIDIDYNDFWVLHAILRRYRPRVVVAEVNRNLPRGEALTVPYAADTHWTGSAALGFPHGTCYFGMSLRALDLLAEFHGYKLIYVCNDGINGILVDRALLSPAAIAVPFDAIVP
;
A
#
# COMPACT_ATOMS: atom_id res chain seq x y z
N ARG A 1 4.90 11.95 -8.92
CA ARG A 1 4.94 11.62 -7.47
C ARG A 1 4.04 12.54 -6.64
N ASP A 2 4.08 13.88 -6.79
CA ASP A 2 3.32 14.81 -5.94
C ASP A 2 1.94 15.27 -6.47
N ASN A 3 1.45 14.73 -7.59
CA ASN A 3 0.14 15.13 -8.14
C ASN A 3 -1.00 14.78 -7.18
N VAL A 4 -0.95 13.63 -6.50
CA VAL A 4 -2.00 13.20 -5.57
C VAL A 4 -2.16 14.15 -4.38
N ALA A 5 -1.06 14.58 -3.77
CA ALA A 5 -1.11 15.53 -2.65
C ALA A 5 -1.68 16.88 -3.09
N ARG A 6 -1.34 17.33 -4.30
CA ARG A 6 -1.91 18.53 -4.92
C ARG A 6 -3.40 18.37 -5.22
N LEU A 7 -3.85 17.21 -5.67
CA LEU A 7 -5.26 16.92 -5.91
C LEU A 7 -6.06 16.92 -4.60
N PHE A 8 -5.55 16.28 -3.56
CA PHE A 8 -6.17 16.28 -2.23
C PHE A 8 -6.33 17.71 -1.70
N ALA A 9 -5.28 18.54 -1.80
CA ALA A 9 -5.34 19.94 -1.43
C ALA A 9 -6.34 20.74 -2.28
N LYS A 10 -6.36 20.52 -3.61
CA LYS A 10 -7.29 21.17 -4.54
C LYS A 10 -8.76 20.89 -4.16
N PHE A 11 -9.06 19.67 -3.74
CA PHE A 11 -10.41 19.26 -3.37
C PHE A 11 -10.71 19.39 -1.87
N GLY A 12 -9.82 20.01 -1.09
CA GLY A 12 -10.06 20.28 0.33
C GLY A 12 -10.10 19.02 1.21
N VAL A 13 -9.40 17.95 0.82
CA VAL A 13 -9.27 16.76 1.67
C VAL A 13 -8.56 17.15 2.97
N PRO A 14 -9.12 16.87 4.15
CA PRO A 14 -8.49 17.23 5.41
C PRO A 14 -7.19 16.45 5.61
N ALA A 15 -6.24 17.04 6.34
CA ALA A 15 -4.97 16.38 6.64
C ALA A 15 -5.17 15.04 7.38
N THR A 16 -6.20 14.96 8.24
CA THR A 16 -6.62 13.74 8.93
C THR A 16 -8.03 13.38 8.48
N PHE A 17 -8.23 12.12 8.08
CA PHE A 17 -9.52 11.57 7.67
C PHE A 17 -9.63 10.09 8.07
N ASP A 18 -10.80 9.48 7.93
CA ASP A 18 -11.02 8.15 8.52
C ASP A 18 -10.42 7.01 7.69
N LEU A 19 -10.65 6.98 6.37
CA LEU A 19 -10.29 5.85 5.52
C LEU A 19 -9.63 6.28 4.21
N LEU A 20 -8.46 5.72 3.93
CA LEU A 20 -7.83 5.72 2.60
C LEU A 20 -7.91 4.31 2.02
N SER A 21 -8.41 4.18 0.80
CA SER A 21 -8.29 2.94 0.00
C SER A 21 -7.42 3.25 -1.21
N ILE A 22 -6.39 2.45 -1.46
CA ILE A 22 -5.50 2.60 -2.60
C ILE A 22 -5.34 1.27 -3.34
N ASP A 23 -5.72 1.30 -4.62
CA ASP A 23 -5.60 0.24 -5.61
C ASP A 23 -5.52 0.93 -6.98
N ILE A 24 -4.30 1.13 -7.46
CA ILE A 24 -3.99 1.80 -8.74
C ILE A 24 -3.02 0.95 -9.57
N ASP A 25 -2.98 -0.35 -9.28
CA ASP A 25 -2.13 -1.40 -9.82
C ASP A 25 -0.61 -1.20 -9.62
N TYR A 26 0.01 -0.31 -10.39
CA TYR A 26 1.47 -0.29 -10.53
C TYR A 26 2.16 0.55 -9.45
N ASN A 27 1.68 1.77 -9.23
CA ASN A 27 2.41 2.77 -8.44
C ASN A 27 1.97 2.86 -6.96
N ASP A 28 1.22 1.90 -6.45
CA ASP A 28 0.57 1.90 -5.13
C ASP A 28 1.53 2.27 -4.01
N PHE A 29 2.70 1.63 -3.95
CA PHE A 29 3.73 1.94 -2.96
C PHE A 29 4.13 3.43 -2.97
N TRP A 30 4.39 3.97 -4.16
CA TRP A 30 4.91 5.32 -4.33
C TRP A 30 3.87 6.39 -4.06
N VAL A 31 2.64 6.13 -4.50
CA VAL A 31 1.51 7.03 -4.26
C VAL A 31 1.11 7.00 -2.79
N LEU A 32 1.03 5.82 -2.17
CA LEU A 32 0.79 5.68 -0.73
C LEU A 32 1.86 6.41 0.08
N HIS A 33 3.15 6.18 -0.23
CA HIS A 33 4.25 6.88 0.41
C HIS A 33 4.12 8.40 0.29
N ALA A 34 3.74 8.93 -0.89
CA ALA A 34 3.56 10.35 -1.10
C ALA A 34 2.36 10.94 -0.32
N ILE A 35 1.26 10.20 -0.19
CA ILE A 35 0.09 10.60 0.60
C ILE A 35 0.46 10.65 2.09
N LEU A 36 1.03 9.58 2.64
CA LEU A 36 1.32 9.46 4.08
C LEU A 36 2.35 10.47 4.60
N ARG A 37 3.15 11.08 3.72
CA ARG A 37 4.05 12.20 4.07
C ARG A 37 3.34 13.50 4.44
N ARG A 38 2.07 13.66 4.05
CA ARG A 38 1.30 14.92 4.20
C ARG A 38 -0.07 14.73 4.82
N TYR A 39 -0.63 13.54 4.69
CA TYR A 39 -1.94 13.17 5.19
C TYR A 39 -1.82 12.00 6.16
N ARG A 40 -2.77 11.93 7.08
CA ARG A 40 -2.81 10.97 8.17
C ARG A 40 -4.20 10.31 8.26
N PRO A 41 -4.56 9.44 7.30
CA PRO A 41 -5.76 8.62 7.42
C PRO A 41 -5.70 7.75 8.69
N ARG A 42 -6.84 7.48 9.33
CA ARG A 42 -6.87 6.60 10.52
C ARG A 42 -6.69 5.13 10.13
N VAL A 43 -7.26 4.74 9.00
CA VAL A 43 -7.17 3.40 8.41
C VAL A 43 -6.75 3.52 6.94
N VAL A 44 -5.86 2.64 6.51
CA VAL A 44 -5.49 2.48 5.09
C VAL A 44 -5.78 1.05 4.66
N VAL A 45 -6.44 0.89 3.52
CA VAL A 45 -6.49 -0.37 2.78
C VAL A 45 -5.62 -0.19 1.54
N ALA A 46 -4.61 -1.05 1.39
CA ALA A 46 -3.67 -0.97 0.28
C ALA A 46 -3.57 -2.31 -0.44
N GLU A 47 -3.62 -2.26 -1.76
CA GLU A 47 -3.36 -3.42 -2.60
C GLU A 47 -1.91 -3.91 -2.40
N VAL A 48 -1.76 -5.22 -2.26
CA VAL A 48 -0.50 -5.94 -2.28
C VAL A 48 -0.56 -7.04 -3.32
N ASN A 49 0.59 -7.30 -3.91
CA ASN A 49 0.73 -8.32 -4.94
C ASN A 49 1.05 -9.67 -4.29
N ARG A 50 0.03 -10.52 -4.15
CA ARG A 50 0.16 -11.89 -3.59
C ARG A 50 1.12 -12.81 -4.36
N ASN A 51 1.53 -12.44 -5.57
CA ASN A 51 2.49 -13.22 -6.36
C ASN A 51 3.95 -12.93 -5.96
N LEU A 52 4.20 -11.86 -5.20
CA LEU A 52 5.51 -11.57 -4.64
C LEU A 52 5.70 -12.34 -3.31
N PRO A 53 6.92 -12.82 -3.00
CA PRO A 53 7.20 -13.45 -1.72
C PRO A 53 6.80 -12.56 -0.54
N ARG A 54 5.93 -13.07 0.34
CA ARG A 54 5.35 -12.26 1.44
C ARG A 54 6.40 -11.62 2.34
N GLY A 55 7.51 -12.33 2.59
CA GLY A 55 8.55 -11.93 3.54
C GLY A 55 9.66 -11.07 2.94
N GLU A 56 9.67 -10.88 1.62
CA GLU A 56 10.66 -10.04 0.94
C GLU A 56 10.08 -8.67 0.68
N ALA A 57 10.85 -7.61 0.95
CA ALA A 57 10.42 -6.24 0.72
C ALA A 57 10.65 -5.85 -0.75
N LEU A 58 9.63 -6.03 -1.59
CA LEU A 58 9.71 -5.82 -3.02
C LEU A 58 8.64 -4.82 -3.48
N THR A 59 9.00 -3.95 -4.41
CA THR A 59 8.05 -3.07 -5.11
C THR A 59 8.57 -2.78 -6.51
N VAL A 60 7.66 -2.44 -7.42
CA VAL A 60 8.02 -2.01 -8.77
C VAL A 60 8.67 -0.63 -8.76
N PRO A 61 9.56 -0.31 -9.74
CA PRO A 61 10.08 1.04 -9.87
C PRO A 61 8.96 2.03 -10.20
N TYR A 62 9.08 3.26 -9.72
CA TYR A 62 8.13 4.31 -10.06
C TYR A 62 8.11 4.59 -11.56
N ALA A 63 6.92 4.60 -12.18
CA ALA A 63 6.76 4.91 -13.60
C ALA A 63 5.51 5.79 -13.81
N ALA A 64 5.70 7.04 -14.25
CA ALA A 64 4.63 8.04 -14.30
C ALA A 64 3.57 7.77 -15.37
N ASP A 65 4.00 7.23 -16.53
CA ASP A 65 3.14 7.01 -17.70
C ASP A 65 2.81 5.52 -17.91
N THR A 66 3.20 4.68 -16.96
CA THR A 66 2.93 3.24 -16.98
C THR A 66 1.75 2.92 -16.08
N HIS A 67 0.83 2.13 -16.61
CA HIS A 67 -0.23 1.47 -15.88
C HIS A 67 -0.11 -0.05 -16.10
N TRP A 68 -0.74 -0.85 -15.25
CA TRP A 68 -0.82 -2.27 -15.52
C TRP A 68 -1.67 -2.50 -16.78
N THR A 69 -1.13 -3.24 -17.75
CA THR A 69 -1.75 -3.42 -19.07
C THR A 69 -2.47 -4.75 -19.26
N GLY A 70 -2.59 -5.58 -18.21
CA GLY A 70 -3.24 -6.89 -18.32
C GLY A 70 -2.34 -8.01 -18.87
N SER A 71 -2.80 -9.26 -18.70
CA SER A 71 -2.13 -10.52 -19.09
C SER A 71 -1.62 -10.55 -20.53
N ALA A 72 -0.36 -10.94 -20.72
CA ALA A 72 0.27 -11.12 -22.03
C ALA A 72 -0.09 -12.51 -22.56
N ALA A 73 -1.33 -12.68 -23.00
CA ALA A 73 -1.52 -13.53 -24.16
C ALA A 73 -0.91 -12.76 -25.35
N LEU A 74 0.20 -13.25 -25.93
CA LEU A 74 0.78 -12.82 -27.22
C LEU A 74 1.79 -11.64 -27.21
N GLY A 75 2.91 -11.78 -26.47
CA GLY A 75 4.21 -11.32 -27.00
C GLY A 75 4.72 -9.90 -26.68
N PHE A 76 4.26 -9.23 -25.62
CA PHE A 76 4.93 -8.04 -25.06
C PHE A 76 5.27 -8.19 -23.56
N PRO A 77 6.31 -7.50 -23.03
CA PRO A 77 6.96 -7.81 -21.74
C PRO A 77 6.21 -7.40 -20.46
N HIS A 78 4.99 -6.85 -20.57
CA HIS A 78 4.24 -6.21 -19.48
C HIS A 78 2.88 -6.85 -19.20
N GLY A 79 2.78 -8.16 -19.41
CA GLY A 79 1.60 -8.94 -19.02
C GLY A 79 1.89 -10.00 -17.98
N THR A 80 2.62 -9.58 -16.95
CA THR A 80 3.01 -10.39 -15.80
C THR A 80 2.23 -9.94 -14.57
N CYS A 81 2.15 -10.82 -13.56
CA CYS A 81 1.69 -10.47 -12.22
C CYS A 81 2.70 -9.55 -11.48
N TYR A 82 3.30 -8.58 -12.17
CA TYR A 82 4.34 -7.68 -11.66
C TYR A 82 3.80 -6.26 -11.57
N PHE A 83 3.29 -5.93 -10.38
CA PHE A 83 2.69 -4.65 -10.05
C PHE A 83 2.82 -4.41 -8.53
N GLY A 84 2.56 -3.17 -8.11
CA GLY A 84 2.46 -2.78 -6.71
C GLY A 84 3.66 -3.13 -5.83
N MET A 85 3.36 -3.77 -4.71
CA MET A 85 4.32 -4.11 -3.65
C MET A 85 4.00 -5.44 -2.97
N SER A 86 5.00 -6.05 -2.35
CA SER A 86 4.80 -7.20 -1.48
C SER A 86 4.20 -6.81 -0.13
N LEU A 87 3.68 -7.79 0.60
CA LEU A 87 3.16 -7.55 1.96
C LEU A 87 4.23 -7.01 2.91
N ARG A 88 5.47 -7.52 2.83
CA ARG A 88 6.58 -6.99 3.65
C ARG A 88 6.95 -5.55 3.27
N ALA A 89 6.90 -5.18 2.00
CA ALA A 89 7.14 -3.80 1.60
C ALA A 89 6.07 -2.86 2.17
N LEU A 90 4.79 -3.29 2.18
CA LEU A 90 3.70 -2.55 2.80
C LEU A 90 3.91 -2.40 4.32
N ASP A 91 4.27 -3.47 5.03
CA ASP A 91 4.55 -3.46 6.48
C ASP A 91 5.65 -2.46 6.83
N LEU A 92 6.78 -2.49 6.11
CA LEU A 92 7.89 -1.58 6.34
C LEU A 92 7.52 -0.12 6.01
N LEU A 93 6.74 0.10 4.95
CA LEU A 93 6.25 1.44 4.62
C LEU A 93 5.29 1.96 5.70
N ALA A 94 4.43 1.10 6.24
CA ALA A 94 3.54 1.43 7.35
C ALA A 94 4.34 1.84 8.59
N GLU A 95 5.31 1.03 8.99
CA GLU A 95 6.20 1.31 10.13
C GLU A 95 6.94 2.65 9.95
N PHE A 96 7.44 2.93 8.75
CA PHE A 96 8.13 4.18 8.42
C PHE A 96 7.24 5.42 8.62
N HIS A 97 5.93 5.30 8.37
CA HIS A 97 4.96 6.39 8.52
C HIS A 97 4.20 6.38 9.85
N GLY A 98 4.58 5.52 10.80
CA GLY A 98 3.93 5.45 12.11
C GLY A 98 2.58 4.70 12.10
N TYR A 99 2.38 3.81 11.13
CA TYR A 99 1.26 2.89 11.04
C TYR A 99 1.67 1.49 11.53
N LYS A 100 0.69 0.61 11.59
CA LYS A 100 0.87 -0.83 11.79
C LYS A 100 -0.01 -1.60 10.82
N LEU A 101 0.56 -2.55 10.10
CA LEU A 101 -0.20 -3.57 9.40
C LEU A 101 -0.85 -4.48 10.44
N ILE A 102 -2.18 -4.60 10.43
CA ILE A 102 -2.93 -5.38 11.43
C ILE A 102 -3.61 -6.61 10.83
N TYR A 103 -3.85 -6.62 9.53
CA TYR A 103 -4.56 -7.69 8.84
C TYR A 103 -4.23 -7.67 7.34
N VAL A 104 -4.37 -8.83 6.70
CA VAL A 104 -4.42 -8.96 5.25
C VAL A 104 -5.62 -9.84 4.93
N CYS A 105 -6.43 -9.44 3.94
CA CYS A 105 -7.60 -10.21 3.54
C CYS A 105 -7.24 -11.63 3.09
N ASN A 106 -8.18 -12.56 3.24
CA ASN A 106 -7.99 -13.99 2.95
C ASN A 106 -7.59 -14.30 1.50
N ASP A 107 -7.84 -13.38 0.56
CA ASP A 107 -7.37 -13.47 -0.84
C ASP A 107 -5.89 -13.08 -1.01
N GLY A 108 -5.27 -12.50 0.04
CA GLY A 108 -3.89 -12.02 0.05
C GLY A 108 -3.68 -10.74 -0.73
N ILE A 109 -4.74 -10.00 -1.10
CA ILE A 109 -4.65 -8.85 -2.01
C ILE A 109 -4.72 -7.52 -1.26
N ASN A 110 -5.44 -7.46 -0.13
CA ASN A 110 -5.67 -6.20 0.58
C ASN A 110 -5.06 -6.21 1.98
N GLY A 111 -4.05 -5.36 2.21
CA GLY A 111 -3.48 -5.11 3.53
C GLY A 111 -4.19 -3.97 4.25
N ILE A 112 -4.47 -4.15 5.54
CA ILE A 112 -5.10 -3.12 6.40
C ILE A 112 -4.08 -2.54 7.36
N LEU A 113 -3.84 -1.24 7.24
CA LEU A 113 -3.01 -0.46 8.14
C LEU A 113 -3.87 0.40 9.06
N VAL A 114 -3.43 0.57 10.30
CA VAL A 114 -4.04 1.52 11.26
C VAL A 114 -2.97 2.44 11.83
N ASP A 115 -3.31 3.71 12.03
CA ASP A 115 -2.44 4.67 12.72
C ASP A 115 -2.09 4.11 14.10
N ARG A 116 -0.79 3.99 14.39
CA ARG A 116 -0.31 3.41 15.65
C ARG A 116 -0.84 4.14 16.87
N ALA A 117 -1.11 5.44 16.75
CA ALA A 117 -1.67 6.24 17.84
C ALA A 117 -3.08 5.78 18.28
N LEU A 118 -3.77 4.97 17.48
CA LEU A 118 -5.11 4.45 17.76
C LEU A 118 -5.09 3.00 18.28
N LEU A 119 -3.94 2.35 18.29
CA LEU A 119 -3.82 0.93 18.66
C LEU A 119 -3.40 0.76 20.11
N SER A 120 -3.83 -0.36 20.71
CA SER A 120 -3.34 -0.78 22.02
C SER A 120 -1.88 -1.28 21.92
N PRO A 121 -1.10 -1.22 23.02
CA PRO A 121 0.26 -1.79 23.03
C PRO A 121 0.31 -3.26 22.58
N ALA A 122 -0.70 -4.05 22.92
CA ALA A 122 -0.81 -5.45 22.52
C ALA A 122 -0.97 -5.61 21.00
N ALA A 123 -1.79 -4.76 20.36
CA ALA A 123 -1.97 -4.78 18.91
C ALA A 123 -0.68 -4.35 18.17
N ILE A 124 0.06 -3.39 18.72
CA ILE A 124 1.35 -2.95 18.16
C ILE A 124 2.41 -4.06 18.24
N ALA A 125 2.39 -4.85 19.33
CA ALA A 125 3.35 -5.91 19.58
C ALA A 125 3.16 -7.16 18.69
N VAL A 126 2.09 -7.27 17.91
CA VAL A 126 1.87 -8.38 16.99
C VAL A 126 2.99 -8.41 15.93
N PRO A 127 3.77 -9.51 15.83
CA PRO A 127 4.84 -9.60 14.84
C PRO A 127 4.26 -9.81 13.44
N PHE A 128 5.01 -9.39 12.42
CA PHE A 128 4.63 -9.55 11.01
C PHE A 128 4.24 -10.99 10.64
N ASP A 129 4.95 -11.99 11.19
CA ASP A 129 4.69 -13.39 10.87
C ASP A 129 3.37 -13.94 11.42
N ALA A 130 2.77 -13.26 12.41
CA ALA A 130 1.44 -13.58 12.90
C ALA A 130 0.32 -12.98 12.02
N ILE A 131 0.66 -12.11 11.06
CA ILE A 131 -0.28 -11.52 10.10
C ILE A 131 -0.37 -12.45 8.90
N VAL A 132 -1.43 -13.26 8.90
CA VAL A 132 -1.74 -14.24 7.87
C VAL A 132 -3.06 -13.86 7.18
N PRO A 133 -3.20 -14.12 5.87
CA PRO A 133 -4.50 -14.16 5.20
C PRO A 133 -5.48 -15.12 5.90
#